data_AF-A0A662Q1J4-F1
#
_entry.id   AF-A0A662Q1J4-F1
#
_cell.length_a   1.000
_cell.length_b   1.000
_cell.length_c   1.000
_cell.angle_alpha   90.00
_cell.angle_beta   90.00
_cell.angle_gamma   90.00
#
_symmetry.space_group_name_H-M   'P 1'
#
loop_
_entity.id
_entity.type
_entity.pdbx_description
1 polymer ?
#
loop_
_entity_poly.entity_id
_entity_poly.type
_entity_poly.pdbx_seq_one_letter_code
_entity_poly.pdbx_strand_id
1 'polypeptide(L)'
;MRRLILIEGLPKYERVNEAKALAYALRIMKRGYDQRKVRNLKIIAHTAKNKEDFLQWVQRQTDFLHISSHGKVEKGRTTLYITQGGKVTAEDIENLQIKAKVIFVNACQTSREDLANAFFKAGKPICRYYIAPQENVPFQEAFITALLFYKRAFLEKRPRLFSALNYAYRLGDVKTTYWFWTP
;
A
#
# COMPACT_ATOMS: atom_id res chain seq x y z
N MET A 1 6.07 -8.19 16.68
CA MET A 1 7.04 -7.97 15.58
C MET A 1 6.33 -7.21 14.47
N ARG A 2 6.89 -6.13 13.93
CA ARG A 2 6.22 -5.35 12.88
C ARG A 2 6.36 -6.06 11.54
N ARG A 3 5.25 -6.25 10.85
CA ARG A 3 5.26 -6.86 9.52
C ARG A 3 4.72 -5.87 8.48
N LEU A 4 5.46 -5.74 7.38
CA LEU A 4 5.08 -5.04 6.17
C LEU A 4 4.99 -6.08 5.05
N ILE A 5 3.80 -6.21 4.46
CA ILE A 5 3.58 -7.01 3.25
C ILE A 5 3.37 -6.02 2.10
N LEU A 6 4.12 -6.22 1.02
CA LEU A 6 4.04 -5.44 -0.22
C LEU A 6 3.56 -6.39 -1.31
N ILE A 7 2.38 -6.13 -1.86
CA ILE A 7 1.80 -6.91 -2.95
C ILE A 7 1.97 -6.13 -4.25
N GLU A 8 2.62 -6.75 -5.23
CA GLU A 8 2.64 -6.28 -6.60
C GLU A 8 1.46 -6.84 -7.37
N GLY A 9 0.64 -5.95 -7.90
CA GLY A 9 -0.44 -6.21 -8.83
C GLY A 9 -0.19 -5.61 -10.23
N LEU A 10 0.83 -4.78 -10.46
CA LEU A 10 1.04 -4.19 -11.79
C LEU A 10 1.22 -5.27 -12.88
N PRO A 11 0.66 -5.07 -14.08
CA PRO A 11 0.83 -6.00 -15.19
C PRO A 11 2.30 -6.22 -15.58
N LYS A 12 2.62 -7.42 -16.05
CA LYS A 12 4.01 -7.79 -16.43
C LYS A 12 4.63 -6.85 -17.49
N TYR A 13 3.83 -6.27 -18.36
CA TYR A 13 4.30 -5.38 -19.43
C TYR A 13 4.78 -4.02 -18.91
N GLU A 14 4.44 -3.64 -17.68
CA GLU A 14 4.97 -2.41 -17.05
C GLU A 14 6.49 -2.51 -16.83
N ARG A 15 7.07 -3.72 -16.85
CA ARG A 15 8.50 -4.01 -16.64
C ARG A 15 9.05 -3.48 -15.32
N VAL A 16 8.17 -3.06 -14.40
CA VAL A 16 8.49 -2.51 -13.10
C VAL A 16 7.76 -3.32 -12.03
N ASN A 17 8.43 -3.51 -10.89
CA ASN A 17 7.85 -4.17 -9.72
C ASN A 17 8.11 -3.28 -8.50
N GLU A 18 7.15 -2.41 -8.21
CA GLU A 18 7.15 -1.50 -7.08
C GLU A 18 7.37 -2.24 -5.76
N ALA A 19 6.67 -3.35 -5.53
CA ALA A 19 6.74 -4.07 -4.26
C ALA A 19 8.17 -4.58 -3.98
N LYS A 20 8.83 -5.17 -4.98
CA LYS A 20 10.21 -5.65 -4.87
C LYS A 20 11.19 -4.47 -4.76
N ALA A 21 10.99 -3.42 -5.56
CA ALA A 21 11.84 -2.23 -5.51
C ALA A 21 11.78 -1.55 -4.13
N LEU A 22 10.58 -1.35 -3.58
CA LEU A 22 10.37 -0.81 -2.24
C LEU A 22 10.98 -1.71 -1.17
N ALA A 23 10.77 -3.03 -1.26
CA ALA A 23 11.36 -3.96 -0.32
C ALA A 23 12.88 -3.92 -0.32
N TYR A 24 13.49 -3.85 -1.51
CA TYR A 24 14.94 -3.77 -1.67
C TYR A 24 15.50 -2.47 -1.09
N ALA A 25 14.92 -1.33 -1.47
CA ALA A 25 15.32 -0.01 -0.98
C ALA A 25 15.21 0.07 0.55
N LEU A 26 14.08 -0.35 1.14
CA LEU A 26 13.89 -0.35 2.59
C LEU A 26 14.86 -1.28 3.32
N ARG A 27 15.22 -2.43 2.73
CA ARG A 27 16.22 -3.34 3.31
C ARG A 27 17.62 -2.74 3.29
N ILE A 28 17.99 -2.02 2.22
CA ILE A 28 19.26 -1.28 2.17
C ILE A 28 19.25 -0.19 3.23
N MET A 29 18.22 0.67 3.23
CA MET A 29 18.11 1.77 4.20
C MET A 29 18.20 1.24 5.63
N LYS A 30 17.48 0.14 5.95
CA LYS A 30 17.50 -0.51 7.26
C LYS A 30 18.91 -0.84 7.77
N ARG A 31 19.90 -1.11 6.90
CA ARG A 31 21.30 -1.37 7.31
C ARG A 31 21.97 -0.14 7.91
N GLY A 32 21.59 1.06 7.49
CA GLY A 32 22.14 2.33 7.98
C GLY A 32 21.54 2.82 9.30
N TYR A 33 20.56 2.12 9.88
CA TYR A 33 19.91 2.51 11.15
C TYR A 33 20.36 1.63 12.33
N ASP A 34 20.17 2.13 13.55
CA ASP A 34 20.40 1.37 14.80
C ASP A 34 19.57 0.07 14.80
N GLN A 35 20.26 -1.07 14.68
CA GLN A 35 19.63 -2.38 14.53
C GLN A 35 18.74 -2.75 15.73
N ARG A 36 19.00 -2.21 16.92
CA ARG A 36 18.14 -2.45 18.09
C ARG A 36 16.72 -1.92 17.87
N LYS A 37 16.56 -0.85 17.09
CA LYS A 37 15.28 -0.20 16.78
C LYS A 37 14.54 -0.85 15.61
N VAL A 38 15.28 -1.39 14.65
CA VAL A 38 14.71 -1.89 13.37
C VAL A 38 14.71 -3.41 13.22
N ARG A 39 15.37 -4.18 14.11
CA ARG A 39 15.48 -5.66 14.02
C ARG A 39 14.14 -6.38 13.89
N ASN A 40 13.09 -5.82 14.46
CA ASN A 40 11.75 -6.43 14.50
C ASN A 40 10.87 -6.08 13.30
N LEU A 41 11.40 -5.41 12.26
CA LEU A 41 10.69 -5.13 11.02
C LEU A 41 10.93 -6.26 10.02
N LYS A 42 9.87 -7.01 9.71
CA LYS A 42 9.85 -8.03 8.64
C LYS A 42 9.20 -7.43 7.39
N ILE A 43 9.95 -7.38 6.30
CA ILE A 43 9.50 -6.85 4.99
C ILE A 43 9.37 -8.01 4.01
N ILE A 44 8.16 -8.25 3.51
CA ILE A 44 7.83 -9.32 2.58
C ILE A 44 7.26 -8.68 1.32
N ALA A 45 7.85 -8.98 0.16
CA ALA A 45 7.31 -8.59 -1.13
C ALA A 45 6.77 -9.83 -1.84
N HIS A 46 5.61 -9.70 -2.46
CA HIS A 46 4.95 -10.75 -3.23
C HIS A 46 4.51 -10.19 -4.58
N THR A 47 4.65 -10.98 -5.64
CA THR A 47 4.07 -10.65 -6.95
C THR A 47 2.86 -11.54 -7.16
N ALA A 48 1.68 -10.93 -7.20
CA ALA A 48 0.45 -11.66 -7.46
C ALA A 48 0.55 -12.40 -8.80
N LYS A 49 0.12 -13.66 -8.84
CA LYS A 49 0.09 -14.46 -10.06
C LYS A 49 -1.23 -14.26 -10.80
N ASN A 50 -2.32 -14.14 -10.05
CA ASN A 50 -3.70 -14.01 -10.50
C ASN A 50 -4.53 -13.37 -9.38
N LYS A 51 -5.85 -13.27 -9.60
CA LYS A 51 -6.79 -12.66 -8.63
C LYS A 51 -6.87 -13.43 -7.33
N GLU A 52 -6.92 -14.75 -7.39
CA GLU A 52 -7.07 -15.60 -6.22
C GLU A 52 -5.85 -15.48 -5.30
N ASP A 53 -4.64 -15.55 -5.88
CA ASP A 53 -3.37 -15.35 -5.17
C ASP A 53 -3.30 -13.94 -4.56
N PHE A 54 -3.73 -12.91 -5.28
CA PHE A 54 -3.82 -11.55 -4.74
C PHE A 54 -4.72 -11.49 -3.49
N LEU A 55 -5.95 -11.99 -3.57
CA LEU A 55 -6.92 -11.95 -2.46
C LEU A 55 -6.46 -12.81 -1.27
N GLN A 56 -5.76 -13.92 -1.51
CA GLN A 56 -5.13 -14.71 -0.45
C GLN A 56 -4.03 -13.93 0.28
N TRP A 57 -3.20 -13.17 -0.46
CA TRP A 57 -2.14 -12.38 0.14
C TRP A 57 -2.64 -11.16 0.90
N VAL A 58 -3.71 -10.52 0.43
CA VAL A 58 -4.39 -9.42 1.13
C VAL A 58 -4.86 -9.83 2.54
N GLN A 59 -5.23 -11.10 2.73
CA GLN A 59 -5.70 -11.64 4.01
C GLN A 59 -4.57 -12.08 4.96
N ARG A 60 -3.31 -12.09 4.52
CA ARG A 60 -2.18 -12.51 5.37
C ARG A 60 -2.03 -11.53 6.53
N GLN A 61 -1.81 -12.08 7.73
CA GLN A 61 -1.58 -11.28 8.93
C GLN A 61 -0.38 -10.35 8.73
N THR A 62 -0.59 -9.05 8.90
CA THR A 62 0.44 -8.02 8.80
C THR A 62 0.07 -6.80 9.65
N ASP A 63 1.02 -5.93 10.00
CA ASP A 63 0.64 -4.64 10.59
C ASP A 63 0.31 -3.63 9.48
N PHE A 64 1.06 -3.70 8.38
CA PHE A 64 0.93 -2.82 7.22
C PHE A 64 0.83 -3.67 5.95
N LEU A 65 -0.18 -3.38 5.16
CA LEU A 65 -0.39 -3.95 3.84
C LEU A 65 -0.21 -2.84 2.80
N HIS A 66 0.72 -3.04 1.87
CA HIS A 66 0.90 -2.19 0.69
C HIS A 66 0.41 -2.94 -0.54
N ILE A 67 -0.34 -2.26 -1.38
CA ILE A 67 -0.85 -2.79 -2.64
C ILE A 67 -0.37 -1.85 -3.74
N SER A 68 0.43 -2.35 -4.68
CA SER A 68 0.79 -1.67 -5.93
C SER A 68 -0.09 -2.21 -7.04
N SER A 69 -0.88 -1.38 -7.71
CA SER A 69 -1.69 -1.81 -8.85
C SER A 69 -2.11 -0.63 -9.72
N HIS A 70 -2.76 -0.90 -10.84
CA HIS A 70 -3.53 0.14 -11.53
C HIS A 70 -4.87 0.33 -10.84
N GLY A 71 -5.35 1.57 -10.83
CA GLY A 71 -6.66 1.92 -10.32
C GLY A 71 -7.46 2.64 -11.39
N LYS A 72 -8.78 2.44 -11.40
CA LYS A 72 -9.69 3.17 -12.28
C LYS A 72 -11.05 3.28 -11.63
N VAL A 73 -11.73 4.39 -11.92
CA VAL A 73 -13.15 4.57 -11.59
C VAL A 73 -13.96 4.42 -12.86
N GLU A 74 -14.86 3.44 -12.90
CA GLU A 74 -15.77 3.21 -14.02
C GLU A 74 -17.22 3.23 -13.50
N LYS A 75 -18.05 4.14 -14.02
CA LYS A 75 -19.47 4.30 -13.62
C LYS A 75 -19.67 4.40 -12.09
N GLY A 76 -18.76 5.12 -11.41
CA GLY A 76 -18.81 5.32 -9.96
C GLY A 76 -18.26 4.17 -9.11
N ARG A 77 -17.75 3.10 -9.72
CA ARG A 77 -17.11 1.96 -9.02
C ARG A 77 -15.60 2.00 -9.17
N THR A 78 -14.90 1.89 -8.05
CA THR A 78 -13.44 1.82 -8.00
C THR A 78 -12.98 0.38 -8.22
N THR A 79 -12.07 0.18 -9.17
CA THR A 79 -11.51 -1.15 -9.50
C THR A 79 -9.99 -1.11 -9.46
N LEU A 80 -9.39 -2.12 -8.83
CA LEU A 80 -7.96 -2.41 -8.93
C LEU A 80 -7.73 -3.39 -10.08
N TYR A 81 -6.85 -3.02 -11.01
CA TYR A 81 -6.43 -3.90 -12.09
C TYR A 81 -5.10 -4.54 -11.69
N ILE A 82 -5.11 -5.86 -11.61
CA ILE A 82 -3.99 -6.67 -11.15
C ILE A 82 -3.46 -7.57 -12.27
N THR A 83 -2.35 -8.24 -12.00
CA THR A 83 -1.62 -9.12 -12.92
C THR A 83 -2.53 -10.05 -13.70
N GLN A 84 -2.20 -10.26 -14.98
CA GLN A 84 -2.95 -11.09 -15.92
C GLN A 84 -4.38 -10.60 -16.23
N GLY A 85 -4.64 -9.30 -16.07
CA GLY A 85 -5.94 -8.71 -16.41
C GLY A 85 -7.03 -8.96 -15.35
N GLY A 86 -6.64 -9.44 -14.17
CA GLY A 86 -7.56 -9.59 -13.04
C GLY A 86 -8.12 -8.24 -12.61
N LYS A 87 -9.39 -8.21 -12.22
CA LYS A 87 -10.07 -7.04 -11.66
C LYS A 87 -10.53 -7.35 -10.26
N VAL A 88 -10.24 -6.45 -9.33
CA VAL A 88 -10.65 -6.53 -7.94
C VAL A 88 -11.51 -5.31 -7.62
N THR A 89 -12.75 -5.54 -7.22
CA THR A 89 -13.71 -4.50 -6.86
C THR A 89 -13.90 -4.40 -5.35
N ALA A 90 -14.68 -3.42 -4.90
CA ALA A 90 -15.06 -3.29 -3.49
C ALA A 90 -15.78 -4.56 -2.97
N GLU A 91 -16.64 -5.18 -3.78
CA GLU A 91 -17.38 -6.40 -3.43
C GLU A 91 -16.46 -7.62 -3.25
N ASP A 92 -15.37 -7.70 -4.03
CA ASP A 92 -14.35 -8.73 -3.85
C ASP A 92 -13.61 -8.58 -2.51
N ILE A 93 -13.39 -7.33 -2.08
CA ILE A 93 -12.64 -7.01 -0.86
C ILE A 93 -13.49 -7.15 0.40
N GLU A 94 -14.74 -6.68 0.38
CA GLU A 94 -15.56 -6.58 1.60
C GLU A 94 -15.84 -7.92 2.30
N ASN A 95 -15.76 -9.02 1.55
CA ASN A 95 -16.01 -10.38 2.01
C ASN A 95 -14.74 -11.10 2.53
N LEU A 96 -13.59 -10.43 2.51
CA LEU A 96 -12.32 -10.98 2.97
C LEU A 96 -12.15 -10.83 4.49
N GLN A 97 -11.22 -11.60 5.05
CA GLN A 97 -10.76 -11.44 6.44
C GLN A 97 -9.39 -10.73 6.49
N ILE A 98 -9.40 -9.40 6.42
CA ILE A 98 -8.17 -8.62 6.34
C ILE A 98 -7.59 -8.38 7.74
N LYS A 99 -6.37 -8.87 7.96
CA LYS A 99 -5.67 -8.79 9.26
C LYS A 99 -4.52 -7.79 9.20
N ALA A 100 -4.82 -6.56 8.76
CA ALA A 100 -3.89 -5.46 8.62
C ALA A 100 -4.43 -4.20 9.30
N LYS A 101 -3.57 -3.44 10.01
CA LYS A 101 -3.98 -2.20 10.70
C LYS A 101 -3.99 -1.00 9.77
N VAL A 102 -3.05 -0.98 8.82
CA VAL A 102 -2.89 0.08 7.83
C VAL A 102 -2.90 -0.58 6.46
N ILE A 103 -3.76 -0.08 5.58
CA ILE A 103 -3.77 -0.39 4.16
C ILE A 103 -3.24 0.83 3.42
N PHE A 104 -2.21 0.63 2.60
CA PHE A 104 -1.66 1.63 1.70
C PHE A 104 -1.87 1.11 0.27
N VAL A 105 -2.79 1.73 -0.47
CA VAL A 105 -3.07 1.39 -1.86
C VAL A 105 -2.40 2.42 -2.75
N ASN A 106 -1.43 1.95 -3.52
CA ASN A 106 -0.73 2.73 -4.51
C ASN A 106 -1.29 2.41 -5.89
N ALA A 107 -2.41 3.06 -6.21
CA ALA A 107 -3.15 2.86 -7.45
C ALA A 107 -4.01 4.10 -7.75
N CYS A 108 -4.01 4.56 -9.00
CA CYS A 108 -4.69 5.80 -9.42
C CYS A 108 -6.15 5.89 -8.95
N GLN A 109 -6.54 7.05 -8.42
CA GLN A 109 -7.93 7.37 -8.05
C GLN A 109 -8.60 6.38 -7.07
N THR A 110 -7.82 5.70 -6.22
CA THR A 110 -8.34 4.69 -5.28
C THR A 110 -8.68 5.24 -3.90
N SER A 111 -8.47 6.54 -3.66
CA SER A 111 -9.01 7.23 -2.48
C SER A 111 -10.50 7.54 -2.64
N ARG A 112 -11.31 6.49 -2.78
CA ARG A 112 -12.76 6.59 -2.88
C ARG A 112 -13.40 5.84 -1.72
N GLU A 113 -14.55 6.35 -1.31
CA GLU A 113 -15.27 5.85 -0.14
C GLU A 113 -15.70 4.39 -0.31
N ASP A 114 -16.10 3.98 -1.51
CA ASP A 114 -16.52 2.60 -1.81
C ASP A 114 -15.41 1.59 -1.49
N LEU A 115 -14.20 1.83 -1.98
CA LEU A 115 -13.07 0.92 -1.77
C LEU A 115 -12.53 1.03 -0.33
N ALA A 116 -12.44 2.24 0.24
CA ALA A 116 -12.03 2.42 1.63
C ALA A 116 -12.97 1.69 2.60
N ASN A 117 -14.29 1.83 2.41
CA ASN A 117 -15.29 1.15 3.22
C ASN A 117 -15.24 -0.37 3.09
N ALA A 118 -14.97 -0.89 1.89
CA ALA A 118 -14.76 -2.32 1.70
C ALA A 118 -13.58 -2.85 2.52
N PHE A 119 -12.42 -2.16 2.50
CA PHE A 119 -11.26 -2.52 3.32
C PHE A 119 -11.53 -2.41 4.82
N PHE A 120 -12.28 -1.39 5.26
CA PHE A 120 -12.65 -1.27 6.67
C PHE A 120 -13.60 -2.38 7.10
N LYS A 121 -14.64 -2.68 6.32
CA LYS A 121 -15.60 -3.76 6.59
C LYS A 121 -14.90 -5.13 6.69
N ALA A 122 -14.05 -5.46 5.71
CA ALA A 122 -13.27 -6.70 5.69
C ALA A 122 -12.21 -6.79 6.80
N GLY A 123 -11.76 -5.63 7.30
CA GLY A 123 -10.70 -5.53 8.29
C GLY A 123 -11.17 -5.28 9.73
N LYS A 124 -12.48 -5.16 10.00
CA LYS A 124 -12.98 -4.86 11.35
C LYS A 124 -12.61 -5.97 12.35
N PRO A 125 -12.21 -5.63 13.59
CA PRO A 125 -11.96 -4.29 14.14
C PRO A 125 -10.49 -3.81 14.00
N ILE A 126 -9.68 -4.50 13.19
CA ILE A 126 -8.21 -4.34 13.14
C ILE A 126 -7.80 -3.18 12.24
N CYS A 127 -8.43 -3.02 11.08
CA CYS A 127 -8.11 -1.99 10.10
C CYS A 127 -8.52 -0.62 10.63
N ARG A 128 -7.55 0.29 10.73
CA ARG A 128 -7.73 1.64 11.29
C ARG A 128 -7.47 2.74 10.29
N TYR A 129 -6.72 2.45 9.23
CA TYR A 129 -6.25 3.44 8.30
C TYR A 129 -6.23 2.88 6.88
N TYR A 130 -6.76 3.64 5.95
CA TYR A 130 -6.67 3.38 4.51
C TYR A 130 -6.09 4.61 3.82
N ILE A 131 -4.97 4.42 3.13
CA ILE A 131 -4.18 5.48 2.49
C ILE A 131 -4.14 5.21 1.00
N ALA A 132 -4.56 6.17 0.19
CA ALA A 132 -4.62 6.01 -1.26
C ALA A 132 -4.54 7.37 -1.98
N PRO A 133 -4.09 7.42 -3.25
CA PRO A 133 -4.06 8.67 -4.01
C PRO A 133 -5.47 9.08 -4.46
N GLN A 134 -5.73 10.39 -4.47
CA GLN A 134 -6.99 10.96 -4.95
C GLN A 134 -7.06 11.07 -6.46
N GLU A 135 -5.90 11.13 -7.11
CA GLU A 135 -5.73 11.43 -8.52
C GLU A 135 -4.94 10.34 -9.25
N ASN A 136 -4.68 10.56 -10.53
CA ASN A 136 -3.74 9.74 -11.28
C ASN A 136 -2.33 10.05 -10.78
N VAL A 137 -1.62 9.02 -10.34
CA VAL A 137 -0.28 9.17 -9.77
C VAL A 137 0.77 8.62 -10.74
N PRO A 138 1.75 9.43 -11.16
CA PRO A 138 2.90 8.91 -11.90
C PRO A 138 3.70 7.92 -11.05
N PHE A 139 4.21 6.85 -11.67
CA PHE A 139 4.92 5.78 -10.96
C PHE A 139 6.02 6.29 -10.02
N GLN A 140 6.84 7.24 -10.47
CA GLN A 140 7.94 7.79 -9.69
C GLN A 140 7.46 8.53 -8.42
N GLU A 141 6.33 9.25 -8.52
CA GLU A 141 5.74 9.95 -7.38
C GLU A 141 5.11 8.96 -6.40
N ALA A 142 4.43 7.94 -6.93
CA ALA A 142 3.89 6.83 -6.15
C ALA A 142 5.00 6.12 -5.35
N PHE A 143 6.08 5.76 -6.04
CA PHE A 143 7.21 5.05 -5.45
C PHE A 143 7.91 5.89 -4.38
N ILE A 144 8.25 7.15 -4.67
CA ILE A 144 8.96 8.00 -3.72
C ILE A 144 8.09 8.30 -2.49
N THR A 145 6.78 8.51 -2.68
CA THR A 145 5.83 8.73 -1.58
C THR A 145 5.79 7.52 -0.65
N ALA A 146 5.60 6.32 -1.21
CA ALA A 146 5.61 5.08 -0.42
C ALA A 146 6.94 4.85 0.29
N LEU A 147 8.07 5.06 -0.40
CA LEU A 147 9.41 4.86 0.16
C LEU A 147 9.67 5.78 1.36
N LEU A 148 9.37 7.08 1.22
CA LEU A 148 9.57 8.06 2.28
C LEU A 148 8.60 7.87 3.44
N PHE A 149 7.34 7.53 3.14
CA PHE A 149 6.37 7.15 4.15
C PHE A 149 6.89 5.99 5.01
N TYR A 150 7.36 4.90 4.40
CA TYR A 150 7.86 3.73 5.13
C TYR A 150 9.18 3.98 5.86
N LYS A 151 10.12 4.71 5.24
CA LYS A 151 11.34 5.16 5.90
C LYS A 151 10.99 5.91 7.19
N ARG A 152 10.05 6.84 7.11
CA ARG A 152 9.63 7.67 8.23
C ARG A 152 8.80 6.90 9.27
N ALA A 153 7.93 5.98 8.86
CA ALA A 153 7.07 5.20 9.75
C ALA A 153 7.81 4.08 10.52
N PHE A 154 8.87 3.53 9.93
CA PHE A 154 9.55 2.35 10.45
C PHE A 154 11.01 2.55 10.87
N LEU A 155 11.78 3.39 10.17
CA LEU A 155 13.23 3.50 10.37
C LEU A 155 13.59 4.71 11.24
N GLU A 156 12.91 5.83 11.05
CA GLU A 156 13.09 7.04 11.85
C GLU A 156 12.08 7.08 13.00
N LYS A 157 12.50 7.50 14.20
CA LYS A 157 11.68 7.55 15.45
C LYS A 157 10.19 7.79 15.15
N ARG A 158 9.37 6.76 15.37
CA ARG A 158 7.97 6.60 14.92
C ARG A 158 7.12 7.87 15.08
N PRO A 159 7.02 8.74 14.05
CA PRO A 159 6.07 9.83 14.08
C PRO A 159 4.67 9.27 13.82
N ARG A 160 3.63 10.05 14.12
CA ARG A 160 2.24 9.72 13.74
C ARG A 160 2.18 9.46 12.23
N LEU A 161 1.37 8.50 11.76
CA LEU A 161 1.32 8.10 10.34
C LEU A 161 1.10 9.28 9.40
N PHE A 162 0.23 10.22 9.80
CA PHE A 162 0.00 11.47 9.09
C PHE A 162 1.28 12.31 8.91
N SER A 163 2.13 12.39 9.94
CA SER A 163 3.43 13.06 9.83
C SER A 163 4.43 12.32 8.94
N ALA A 164 4.29 11.00 8.78
CA ALA A 164 5.10 10.24 7.83
C ALA A 164 4.68 10.53 6.38
N LEU A 165 3.38 10.70 6.13
CA LEU A 165 2.86 11.06 4.80
C LEU A 165 3.20 12.51 4.44
N ASN A 166 2.99 13.46 5.36
CA ASN A 166 3.37 14.86 5.16
C ASN A 166 4.88 15.07 4.90
N TYR A 167 5.72 14.14 5.37
CA TYR A 167 7.14 14.19 5.07
C TYR A 167 7.42 13.96 3.58
N ALA A 168 6.64 13.10 2.90
CA ALA A 168 6.77 12.89 1.47
C ALA A 168 6.40 14.16 0.68
N TYR A 169 5.35 14.88 1.08
CA TYR A 169 4.90 16.12 0.43
C TYR A 169 5.81 17.33 0.61
N ARG A 170 6.80 17.25 1.51
CA ARG A 170 7.80 18.31 1.64
C ARG A 170 8.82 18.32 0.52
N LEU A 171 8.85 17.28 -0.31
CA LEU A 171 9.61 17.31 -1.56
C LEU A 171 8.81 18.12 -2.58
N GLY A 172 9.37 19.25 -3.03
CA GLY A 172 8.69 20.18 -3.94
C GLY A 172 8.24 19.57 -5.28
N ASP A 173 8.83 18.43 -5.66
CA ASP A 173 8.52 17.73 -6.91
C ASP A 173 7.40 16.69 -6.76
N VAL A 174 6.95 16.36 -5.54
CA VAL A 174 5.81 15.46 -5.31
C VAL A 174 4.53 16.28 -5.33
N LYS A 175 3.74 16.11 -6.38
CA LYS A 175 2.47 16.84 -6.58
C LYS A 175 1.26 16.00 -6.19
N THR A 176 1.41 14.68 -6.21
CA THR A 176 0.34 13.73 -5.92
C THR A 176 -0.10 13.81 -4.45
N THR A 177 -1.40 13.92 -4.24
CA THR A 177 -2.02 13.90 -2.92
C THR A 177 -2.62 12.54 -2.58
N TYR A 178 -2.30 12.02 -1.39
CA TYR A 178 -2.93 10.83 -0.81
C TYR A 178 -3.86 11.26 0.30
N TRP A 179 -5.03 10.64 0.33
CA TRP A 179 -5.96 10.80 1.40
C TRP A 179 -5.72 9.76 2.48
N PHE A 180 -6.12 10.12 3.70
CA PHE A 180 -6.00 9.28 4.87
C PHE A 180 -7.39 9.04 5.46
N TRP A 181 -7.99 7.90 5.09
CA TRP A 181 -9.30 7.48 5.59
C TRP A 181 -9.18 6.82 6.97
N THR A 182 -10.18 7.05 7.82
CA THR A 182 -10.41 6.34 9.09
C THR A 182 -11.83 5.77 9.11
N PRO A 183 -12.07 4.60 9.74
CA PRO A 183 -13.40 3.94 9.79
C PRO A 183 -14.49 4.76 10.48
#